data_AF-A0A957VRR8-F1
#
_entry.id   AF-A0A957VRR8-F1
#
_cell.length_a   1.000
_cell.length_b   1.000
_cell.length_c   1.000
_cell.angle_alpha   90.00
_cell.angle_beta   90.00
_cell.angle_gamma   90.00
#
_symmetry.space_group_name_H-M   'P 1'
#
loop_
_entity.id
_entity.type
_entity.pdbx_description
1 polymer ?
#
loop_
_entity_poly.entity_id
_entity_poly.type
_entity_poly.pdbx_seq_one_letter_code
_entity_poly.pdbx_strand_id
1 'polypeptide(L)'
;LVHPGVVLAGTDRVALDAVGVALLRYFGTTPEVSRGSIFAQEQIARAVELGVGVDGPEKIELATDDAASAEFAAEIRALLDA
;
A
#
# COMPACT_ATOMS: atom_id res chain seq x y z
N LEU A 1 18.20 -18.17 -7.03
CA LEU A 1 17.09 -17.66 -7.86
C LEU A 1 16.29 -16.70 -7.00
N VAL A 2 15.89 -15.55 -7.53
CA VAL A 2 15.02 -14.59 -6.81
C VAL A 2 13.59 -14.85 -7.27
N HIS A 3 12.64 -14.90 -6.34
CA HIS A 3 11.22 -15.04 -6.61
C HIS A 3 10.51 -13.76 -6.13
N PRO A 4 9.60 -13.18 -6.94
CA PRO A 4 8.96 -11.91 -6.61
C PRO A 4 8.09 -11.97 -5.34
N GLY A 5 7.55 -13.14 -4.99
CA GLY A 5 6.76 -13.37 -3.77
C GLY A 5 5.36 -12.76 -3.78
N VAL A 6 5.21 -11.54 -4.31
CA VAL A 6 3.96 -10.78 -4.37
C VAL A 6 3.86 -10.07 -5.72
N VAL A 7 2.65 -10.01 -6.27
CA VAL A 7 2.32 -9.18 -7.45
C VAL A 7 1.09 -8.35 -7.10
N LEU A 8 1.14 -7.06 -7.41
CA LEU A 8 0.06 -6.10 -7.20
C LEU A 8 -0.45 -5.61 -8.56
N ALA A 9 -1.76 -5.45 -8.69
CA ALA A 9 -2.38 -4.86 -9.86
C ALA A 9 -3.56 -4.00 -9.43
N GLY A 10 -3.72 -2.86 -10.10
CA GLY A 10 -4.78 -1.89 -9.83
C GLY A 10 -4.78 -0.79 -10.89
N THR A 11 -5.91 -0.10 -11.03
CA THR A 11 -6.07 1.02 -11.97
C THR A 11 -5.82 2.37 -11.32
N ASP A 12 -5.97 2.46 -9.99
CA ASP A 12 -5.71 3.65 -9.22
C ASP A 12 -4.23 3.72 -8.83
N ARG A 13 -3.54 4.77 -9.27
CA ARG A 13 -2.10 4.95 -9.04
C ARG A 13 -1.77 5.25 -7.60
N VAL A 14 -2.61 6.00 -6.90
CA VAL A 14 -2.39 6.32 -5.48
C VAL A 14 -2.65 5.10 -4.62
N ALA A 15 -3.67 4.31 -4.95
CA ALA A 15 -3.91 3.05 -4.26
C ALA A 15 -2.72 2.10 -4.38
N LEU A 16 -2.16 1.96 -5.60
CA LEU A 16 -0.97 1.12 -5.82
C LEU A 16 0.25 1.61 -5.04
N ASP A 17 0.53 2.92 -5.05
CA ASP A 17 1.66 3.47 -4.30
C ASP A 17 1.48 3.31 -2.79
N ALA A 18 0.27 3.53 -2.27
CA ALA A 18 -0.04 3.35 -0.85
C ALA A 18 0.15 1.90 -0.39
N VAL A 19 -0.37 0.93 -1.15
CA VAL A 19 -0.15 -0.50 -0.87
C VAL A 19 1.31 -0.90 -1.04
N GLY A 20 2.01 -0.31 -2.03
CA GLY A 20 3.45 -0.49 -2.22
C GLY A 20 4.25 -0.02 -1.00
N VAL A 21 3.91 1.14 -0.42
CA VAL A 21 4.54 1.63 0.81
C VAL A 21 4.26 0.68 1.98
N ALA A 22 3.04 0.16 2.12
CA ALA A 22 2.71 -0.81 3.16
C ALA A 22 3.58 -2.09 3.04
N LEU A 23 3.79 -2.58 1.82
CA LEU A 23 4.70 -3.70 1.56
C LEU A 23 6.16 -3.39 1.87
N LEU A 24 6.64 -2.18 1.53
CA LEU A 24 8.00 -1.77 1.89
C LEU A 24 8.18 -1.75 3.42
N ARG A 25 7.17 -1.27 4.16
CA ARG A 25 7.18 -1.32 5.64
C ARG A 25 7.20 -2.74 6.15
N TYR A 26 6.40 -3.62 5.55
CA TYR A 26 6.34 -5.04 5.91
C TYR A 26 7.70 -5.74 5.81
N PHE A 27 8.40 -5.57 4.68
CA PHE A 27 9.69 -6.22 4.45
C PHE A 27 10.88 -5.54 5.13
N GLY A 28 10.65 -4.41 5.79
CA GLY A 28 11.70 -3.57 6.35
C GLY A 28 12.23 -2.59 5.31
N THR A 29 12.06 -1.30 5.61
CA THR A 29 12.47 -0.18 4.75
C THR A 29 13.18 0.89 5.58
N THR A 30 13.45 2.04 4.98
CA THR A 30 14.12 3.14 5.67
C THR A 30 13.20 3.80 6.72
N PRO A 31 13.78 4.52 7.72
CA PRO A 31 13.00 5.22 8.74
C PRO A 31 12.04 6.28 8.17
N GLU A 32 12.38 6.89 7.04
CA GLU A 32 11.56 7.91 6.37
C GLU A 32 10.25 7.32 5.87
N VAL A 33 10.33 6.13 5.25
CA VAL A 33 9.15 5.43 4.74
C VAL A 33 8.36 4.78 5.87
N SER A 34 9.02 4.36 6.96
CA SER A 34 8.40 3.63 8.08
C SER A 34 7.56 4.48 9.04
N ARG A 35 7.64 5.82 8.97
CA ARG A 35 7.01 6.72 9.96
C ARG A 35 5.71 7.34 9.45
N GLY A 36 4.78 7.57 10.38
CA GLY A 36 3.51 8.27 10.14
C GLY A 36 2.55 7.52 9.22
N SER A 37 1.43 8.16 8.90
CA SER A 37 0.45 7.61 7.95
C SER A 37 1.06 7.50 6.55
N ILE A 38 0.70 6.46 5.81
CA ILE A 38 1.09 6.28 4.40
C ILE A 38 0.59 7.45 3.54
N PHE A 39 -0.62 7.94 3.79
CA PHE A 39 -1.18 9.08 3.05
C PHE A 39 -0.52 10.42 3.38
N ALA A 40 0.33 10.48 4.42
CA ALA A 40 1.14 11.65 4.73
C ALA A 40 2.49 11.67 3.98
N GLN A 41 2.82 10.62 3.22
CA GLN A 41 4.01 10.62 2.36
C GLN A 41 3.86 11.72 1.30
N GLU A 42 4.89 12.55 1.12
CA GLU A 42 4.84 13.76 0.28
C GLU A 42 4.25 13.49 -1.10
N GLN A 43 4.68 12.41 -1.76
CA GLN A 43 4.22 12.06 -3.11
C GLN A 43 2.73 11.67 -3.14
N ILE A 44 2.26 10.91 -2.14
CA ILE A 44 0.87 10.47 -2.04
C ILE A 44 -0.01 11.67 -1.67
N ALA A 45 0.35 12.42 -0.64
CA ALA A 45 -0.37 13.62 -0.22
C ALA A 45 -0.52 14.61 -1.39
N ARG A 46 0.55 14.83 -2.17
CA ARG A 46 0.52 15.69 -3.34
C ARG A 46 -0.39 15.16 -4.45
N ALA A 47 -0.39 13.86 -4.71
CA ALA A 47 -1.29 13.25 -5.70
C ALA A 47 -2.76 13.45 -5.30
N VAL A 48 -3.08 13.25 -4.03
CA VAL A 48 -4.41 13.50 -3.45
C VAL A 48 -4.82 14.96 -3.59
N GLU A 49 -3.95 15.91 -3.25
CA GLU A 49 -4.20 17.35 -3.44
C GLU A 49 -4.51 17.73 -4.89
N LEU A 50 -3.89 17.03 -5.84
CA LEU A 50 -4.09 17.23 -7.28
C LEU A 50 -5.32 16.49 -7.82
N GLY A 51 -6.08 15.79 -6.96
CA GLY A 51 -7.25 15.00 -7.35
C GLY A 51 -6.89 13.76 -8.16
N VAL A 52 -5.68 13.23 -8.00
CA VAL A 52 -5.22 12.01 -8.64
C VAL A 52 -5.49 10.83 -7.71
N GLY A 53 -6.40 9.94 -8.10
CA GLY A 53 -6.67 8.69 -7.40
C GLY A 53 -7.44 8.85 -6.08
N VAL A 54 -7.37 7.83 -5.24
CA VAL A 54 -8.01 7.80 -3.91
C VAL A 54 -7.33 8.73 -2.90
N ASP A 55 -8.10 9.25 -1.95
CA ASP A 55 -7.69 10.20 -0.92
C ASP A 55 -7.56 9.58 0.49
N GLY A 56 -7.82 8.27 0.63
CA GLY A 56 -7.75 7.57 1.91
C GLY A 56 -7.68 6.04 1.78
N PRO A 57 -7.15 5.35 2.79
CA PRO A 57 -6.97 3.90 2.80
C PRO A 57 -8.31 3.13 2.78
N GLU A 58 -9.37 3.72 3.32
CA GLU A 58 -10.71 3.16 3.36
C GLU A 58 -11.36 2.99 1.97
N LYS A 59 -10.83 3.70 0.97
CA LYS A 59 -11.29 3.60 -0.43
C LYS A 59 -10.53 2.54 -1.23
N ILE A 60 -9.56 1.87 -0.62
CA ILE A 60 -8.77 0.81 -1.25
C ILE A 60 -9.34 -0.54 -0.82
N GLU A 61 -9.67 -1.40 -1.78
CA GLU A 61 -10.02 -2.80 -1.54
C GLU A 61 -8.82 -3.70 -1.91
N LEU A 62 -8.45 -4.62 -1.02
CA LEU A 62 -7.44 -5.64 -1.30
C LEU A 62 -8.16 -6.95 -1.66
N ALA A 63 -8.21 -7.28 -2.95
CA ALA A 63 -8.81 -8.50 -3.46
C ALA A 63 -7.76 -9.57 -3.75
N THR A 64 -8.05 -10.82 -3.38
CA THR A 64 -7.12 -11.95 -3.51
C THR A 64 -7.85 -13.24 -3.88
N ASP A 65 -7.20 -14.11 -4.67
CA ASP A 65 -7.81 -15.34 -5.21
C ASP A 65 -7.68 -16.57 -4.31
N ASP A 66 -6.83 -16.53 -3.28
CA ASP A 66 -6.56 -17.65 -2.38
C ASP A 66 -6.41 -17.23 -0.92
N ALA A 67 -6.50 -18.22 -0.01
CA ALA A 67 -6.49 -17.98 1.43
C ALA A 67 -5.13 -17.49 1.96
N ALA A 68 -4.01 -17.93 1.37
CA ALA A 68 -2.69 -17.47 1.80
C ALA A 68 -2.47 -16.01 1.40
N SER A 69 -2.91 -15.64 0.19
CA SER A 69 -2.94 -14.25 -0.24
C SER A 69 -3.87 -13.39 0.63
N ALA A 70 -5.02 -13.92 1.05
CA ALA A 70 -5.95 -13.20 1.93
C ALA A 70 -5.38 -12.94 3.33
N GLU A 71 -4.69 -13.92 3.91
CA GLU A 71 -3.99 -13.77 5.20
C GLU A 71 -2.90 -12.71 5.09
N PHE A 72 -2.08 -12.78 4.05
CA PHE A 72 -1.05 -11.78 3.79
C PHE A 72 -1.64 -10.38 3.55
N ALA A 73 -2.72 -10.28 2.78
CA ALA A 73 -3.41 -9.01 2.54
C ALA A 73 -3.96 -8.38 3.84
N ALA A 74 -4.32 -9.19 4.85
CA ALA A 74 -4.75 -8.68 6.15
C ALA A 74 -3.60 -8.00 6.92
N GLU A 75 -2.39 -8.55 6.85
CA GLU A 75 -1.18 -7.92 7.42
C GLU A 75 -0.87 -6.58 6.74
N ILE A 76 -0.99 -6.54 5.41
CA ILE A 76 -0.80 -5.31 4.63
C ILE A 76 -1.90 -4.29 4.90
N ARG A 77 -3.15 -4.72 5.06
CA ARG A 77 -4.26 -3.84 5.45
C ARG A 77 -3.98 -3.16 6.79
N ALA A 78 -3.49 -3.89 7.78
CA ALA A 78 -3.17 -3.33 9.08
C ALA A 78 -2.08 -2.23 9.00
N LEU A 79 -1.09 -2.39 8.11
CA LEU A 79 -0.07 -1.36 7.87
C LEU A 79 -0.60 -0.17 7.07
N LEU A 80 -1.57 -0.40 6.19
CA LEU A 80 -2.20 0.63 5.38
C LEU A 80 -3.10 1.55 6.23
N ASP A 81 -3.76 0.99 7.24
CA ASP A 81 -4.68 1.70 8.13
C ASP A 81 -3.99 2.41 9.32
N ALA A 82 -2.70 2.14 9.55
CA ALA A 82 -1.90 2.68 10.66
C ALA A 82 -1.38 4.12 10.41
#